data_AF-A0A7X9BKE0-F1
#
_entry.id   AF-A0A7X9BKE0-F1
#
_cell.length_a   1.000
_cell.length_b   1.000
_cell.length_c   1.000
_cell.angle_alpha   90.00
_cell.angle_beta   90.00
_cell.angle_gamma   90.00
#
_symmetry.space_group_name_H-M   'P 1'
#
loop_
_entity.id
_entity.type
_entity.pdbx_description
1 polymer ?
#
loop_
_entity_poly.entity_id
_entity_poly.type
_entity_poly.pdbx_seq_one_letter_code
_entity_poly.pdbx_strand_id
1 'polypeptide(L)' 'MSIHILEMPLDFGGNRHGSDMGPSAIRLAGLKDRLQKLGL' A
#
# COMPACT_ATOMS: atom_id res chain seq x y z
N MET A 1 8.20 5.34 17.08
CA MET A 1 8.49 4.13 16.28
C MET A 1 8.88 4.59 14.88
N SER A 2 9.79 3.91 14.17
CA SER A 2 10.07 4.25 12.77
C SER A 2 9.53 3.15 11.88
N ILE A 3 8.53 3.48 11.05
CA ILE A 3 7.88 2.54 10.12
C ILE A 3 8.30 2.90 8.70
N HIS A 4 8.86 1.93 8.01
CA HIS A 4 9.18 2.03 6.59
C HIS A 4 8.18 1.20 5.80
N ILE A 5 7.50 1.84 4.86
CA ILE A 5 6.58 1.17 3.94
C ILE A 5 7.31 1.03 2.61
N LEU A 6 7.53 -0.20 2.18
CA LEU A 6 8.09 -0.55 0.89
C LEU A 6 6.97 -0.99 -0.03
N GLU A 7 6.87 -0.37 -1.19
CA GLU A 7 5.87 -0.71 -2.19
C GLU A 7 6.50 -1.61 -3.25
N MET A 8 5.76 -2.65 -3.64
CA MET A 8 6.15 -3.56 -4.72
C MET A 8 5.03 -3.54 -5.78
N PRO A 9 4.95 -2.47 -6.61
CA PRO A 9 3.92 -2.33 -7.63
C PRO A 9 4.29 -3.17 -8.86
N LEU A 10 4.04 -4.48 -8.76
CA LEU A 10 4.38 -5.45 -9.80
C LEU A 10 3.10 -6.07 -10.36
N ASP A 11 2.96 -6.11 -11.68
CA ASP A 11 1.82 -6.74 -12.38
C ASP A 11 2.31 -7.83 -13.37
N PHE A 12 3.40 -8.53 -13.02
CA PHE A 12 4.06 -9.50 -13.90
C PHE A 12 3.43 -10.91 -13.90
N GLY A 13 2.26 -11.12 -13.30
CA GLY A 13 1.66 -12.43 -13.18
C GLY A 13 0.14 -12.42 -13.04
N GLY A 14 -0.47 -13.59 -13.27
CA GLY A 14 -1.93 -13.78 -13.22
C GLY A 14 -2.64 -13.44 -14.53
N ASN A 15 -3.92 -13.82 -14.63
CA ASN A 15 -4.77 -13.53 -15.80
C ASN A 15 -5.56 -12.22 -15.64
N ARG A 16 -5.29 -11.43 -14.60
CA ARG A 16 -5.99 -10.19 -14.28
C ARG A 16 -4.96 -9.11 -13.95
N HIS A 17 -5.11 -7.97 -14.60
CA HIS A 17 -4.22 -6.81 -14.47
C HIS A 17 -4.65 -5.84 -13.37
N GLY A 18 -3.72 -4.97 -13.00
CA GLY A 18 -3.94 -3.84 -12.09
C GLY A 18 -3.50 -4.08 -10.65
N SER A 19 -2.71 -5.14 -10.40
CA SER A 19 -2.16 -5.42 -9.08
C SER A 19 -1.07 -4.43 -8.66
N ASP A 20 -0.38 -3.82 -9.64
CA ASP A 20 0.56 -2.70 -9.47
C ASP A 20 -0.09 -1.42 -8.91
N MET A 21 -1.39 -1.21 -9.13
CA MET A 21 -2.15 -0.07 -8.59
C MET A 21 -2.52 -0.23 -7.10
N GLY A 22 -2.39 -1.44 -6.54
CA GLY A 22 -2.77 -1.74 -5.16
C GLY A 22 -2.07 -0.86 -4.11
N PRO A 23 -0.72 -0.75 -4.12
CA PRO A 23 0.01 0.05 -3.13
C PRO A 23 -0.44 1.51 -3.05
N SER A 24 -0.57 2.17 -4.20
CA SER A 24 -1.00 3.58 -4.25
C SER A 24 -2.46 3.75 -3.82
N ALA A 25 -3.34 2.82 -4.20
CA ALA A 25 -4.74 2.80 -3.75
C ALA A 25 -4.85 2.67 -2.23
N ILE A 26 -4.02 1.83 -1.60
CA ILE A 26 -3.97 1.67 -0.13
C ILE A 26 -3.52 2.98 0.54
N ARG A 27 -2.55 3.71 -0.04
CA ARG A 27 -2.15 5.02 0.48
C ARG A 27 -3.30 6.03 0.42
N LEU A 28 -3.96 6.12 -0.73
CA LEU A 28 -5.11 7.01 -0.94
C LEU A 28 -6.28 6.65 -0.02
N ALA A 29 -6.43 5.38 0.35
CA ALA A 29 -7.43 4.90 1.30
C ALA A 29 -7.13 5.27 2.78
N GLY A 30 -6.10 6.07 3.06
CA GLY A 30 -5.82 6.59 4.41
C GLY A 30 -4.92 5.71 5.26
N LEU A 31 -4.00 4.94 4.66
CA LEU A 31 -3.02 4.11 5.38
C LEU A 31 -2.30 4.90 6.48
N LYS A 32 -1.83 6.12 6.17
CA LYS A 32 -1.11 6.99 7.10
C LYS A 32 -1.96 7.31 8.33
N ASP A 33 -3.17 7.81 8.13
CA ASP A 33 -4.07 8.22 9.20
C ASP A 33 -4.42 7.03 10.10
N ARG A 34 -4.53 5.83 9.52
CA ARG A 34 -4.82 4.60 10.25
C ARG A 34 -3.65 4.15 11.10
N LEU A 35 -2.41 4.24 10.60
CA LEU A 35 -1.21 3.97 11.39
C LEU A 35 -1.10 4.95 12.57
N GLN A 36 -1.31 6.24 12.33
CA GLN A 36 -1.28 7.27 13.38
C GLN A 36 -2.32 7.01 14.48
N LYS A 37 -3.54 6.57 14.12
CA LYS A 37 -4.59 6.21 15.10
C LYS A 37 -4.22 5.01 15.97
N LEU A 38 -3.31 4.16 15.52
CA LEU A 38 -2.79 3.03 16.30
C LEU A 38 -1.63 3.43 17.21
N GLY A 39 -1.23 4.71 17.23
CA GLY A 39 -0.07 5.20 17.98
C GLY A 39 1.26 4.79 17.36
N LEU A 40 1.24 4.44 16.07
CA LEU A 40 2.40 3.99 15.30
C LEU A 40 3.10 5.15 14.59
#